data_AF-A0A8S9Q509-F1
#
_entry.id   AF-A0A8S9Q509-F1
#
_cell.length_a   1.000
_cell.length_b   1.000
_cell.length_c   1.000
_cell.angle_alpha   90.00
_cell.angle_beta   90.00
_cell.angle_gamma   90.00
#
_symmetry.space_group_name_H-M   'P 1'
#
loop_
_entity.id
_entity.type
_entity.pdbx_description
1 polymer ?
#
loop_
_entity_poly.entity_id
_entity_poly.type
_entity_poly.pdbx_seq_one_letter_code
_entity_poly.pdbx_strand_id
1 'polypeptide(L)'
;MLACIDMIMVPFQYKEFLEGLTKLMNSGYIPMSRIDDAVRRVLRVKLSIGLFENPLAEETLAAEFGSEAHREVAREAVRKSMVLLKNGKTNVDTVIPLQRNVKKIVVAGAHANNMGWQCGGFTLTWQGFNGTGENIGRNKAMQLPT
;
A
#
# COMPACT_ATOMS: atom_id res chain seq x y z
N MET A 1 -24.30 14.63 -5.51
CA MET A 1 -24.58 13.23 -5.11
C MET A 1 -25.45 12.45 -6.11
N LEU A 2 -25.94 13.07 -7.20
CA LEU A 2 -26.73 12.38 -8.24
C LEU A 2 -25.91 11.41 -9.12
N ALA A 3 -24.61 11.24 -8.85
CA ALA A 3 -23.67 10.43 -9.64
C ALA A 3 -23.33 9.06 -8.98
N CYS A 4 -24.25 8.43 -8.26
CA CYS A 4 -24.09 7.08 -7.69
C CYS A 4 -22.92 6.88 -6.70
N ILE A 5 -22.43 7.93 -6.04
CA ILE A 5 -21.37 7.81 -5.04
C ILE A 5 -21.99 7.61 -3.64
N ASP A 6 -21.60 6.54 -2.95
CA ASP A 6 -22.17 6.13 -1.65
C ASP A 6 -21.34 6.60 -0.44
N MET A 7 -20.05 6.88 -0.65
CA MET A 7 -19.13 7.38 0.36
C MET A 7 -18.23 8.45 -0.25
N ILE A 8 -18.23 9.65 0.32
CA ILE A 8 -17.40 10.77 -0.15
C ILE A 8 -16.19 10.90 0.76
N MET A 9 -14.99 10.79 0.19
CA MET A 9 -13.74 11.00 0.90
C MET A 9 -13.45 12.50 1.01
N VAL A 10 -14.03 13.14 2.03
CA VAL A 10 -13.70 14.53 2.41
C VAL A 10 -12.88 14.51 3.70
N PRO A 11 -11.54 14.48 3.61
CA PRO A 11 -10.68 14.29 4.79
C PRO A 11 -10.54 15.55 5.66
N PHE A 12 -10.84 16.74 5.12
CA PHE A 12 -10.58 18.02 5.81
C PHE A 12 -11.87 18.85 6.03
N GLN A 13 -12.57 19.24 4.97
CA GLN A 13 -13.79 20.07 5.05
C GLN A 13 -15.10 19.26 5.22
N TYR A 14 -15.10 18.29 6.13
CA TYR A 14 -16.26 17.39 6.29
C TYR A 14 -17.49 18.12 6.85
N LYS A 15 -17.32 19.19 7.62
CA LYS A 15 -18.44 19.96 8.20
C LYS A 15 -19.19 20.71 7.12
N GLU A 16 -18.47 21.43 6.27
CA GLU A 16 -19.02 22.17 5.13
C GLU A 16 -19.73 21.22 4.16
N PHE A 17 -19.13 20.04 3.93
CA PHE A 17 -19.76 18.99 3.14
C PHE A 17 -21.09 18.52 3.74
N LEU A 18 -21.12 18.24 5.05
CA LEU A 18 -22.34 17.78 5.75
C LEU A 18 -23.44 18.85 5.74
N GLU A 19 -23.09 20.11 5.97
CA GLU A 19 -24.04 21.24 5.90
C GLU A 19 -24.62 21.39 4.49
N GLY A 20 -23.77 21.35 3.46
CA GLY A 20 -24.20 21.42 2.07
C GLY A 20 -25.11 20.25 1.69
N LEU A 21 -24.74 19.03 2.07
CA LEU A 21 -25.53 17.84 1.82
C LEU A 21 -26.91 17.90 2.51
N THR A 22 -26.94 18.35 3.77
CA THR A 22 -28.18 18.50 4.54
C THR A 22 -29.11 19.53 3.91
N LYS A 23 -28.57 20.66 3.43
CA LYS A 23 -29.36 21.67 2.70
C LYS A 23 -29.98 21.08 1.43
N LEU A 24 -29.21 20.33 0.64
CA LEU A 24 -29.70 19.69 -0.59
C LEU A 24 -30.77 18.61 -0.33
N MET A 25 -30.64 17.88 0.78
CA MET A 25 -31.65 16.93 1.25
C MET A 25 -32.94 17.65 1.66
N ASN A 26 -32.84 18.68 2.50
CA ASN A 26 -33.98 19.43 3.00
C ASN A 26 -34.73 20.21 1.91
N SER A 27 -34.02 20.62 0.85
CA SER A 27 -34.60 21.31 -0.31
C SER A 27 -35.13 20.35 -1.38
N GLY A 28 -35.03 19.03 -1.18
CA GLY A 28 -35.57 18.02 -2.10
C GLY A 28 -34.72 17.76 -3.35
N TYR A 29 -33.59 18.45 -3.53
CA TYR A 29 -32.67 18.21 -4.64
C TYR A 29 -32.02 16.82 -4.57
N ILE A 30 -31.85 16.27 -3.37
CA ILE A 30 -31.44 14.88 -3.16
C ILE A 30 -32.59 14.14 -2.48
N PRO A 31 -33.22 13.16 -3.15
CA PRO A 31 -34.30 12.40 -2.55
C PRO A 31 -33.79 11.51 -1.41
N MET A 32 -34.59 11.33 -0.34
CA MET A 32 -34.20 10.47 0.78
C MET A 32 -33.91 9.03 0.36
N SER A 33 -34.59 8.51 -0.66
CA SER A 33 -34.31 7.19 -1.22
C SER A 33 -32.86 7.02 -1.69
N ARG A 34 -32.20 8.10 -2.14
CA ARG A 34 -30.77 8.09 -2.50
C ARG A 34 -29.90 7.99 -1.25
N ILE A 35 -30.22 8.73 -0.19
CA ILE A 35 -29.49 8.63 1.09
C ILE A 35 -29.65 7.23 1.68
N ASP A 36 -30.88 6.70 1.72
CA ASP A 36 -31.17 5.36 2.22
C ASP A 36 -30.43 4.28 1.44
N ASP A 37 -30.33 4.40 0.11
CA ASP A 37 -29.53 3.46 -0.68
C ASP A 37 -28.04 3.54 -0.39
N ALA A 38 -27.48 4.75 -0.20
CA ALA A 38 -26.08 4.93 0.15
C ALA A 38 -25.77 4.28 1.51
N VAL A 39 -26.58 4.62 2.51
CA VAL A 39 -26.45 4.11 3.88
C VAL A 39 -26.62 2.59 3.89
N ARG A 40 -27.60 2.04 3.17
CA ARG A 40 -27.80 0.58 3.06
C ARG A 40 -26.57 -0.13 2.54
N ARG A 41 -25.90 0.41 1.50
CA ARG A 41 -24.68 -0.18 0.93
C ARG A 41 -23.51 -0.12 1.90
N VAL A 42 -23.31 1.01 2.57
CA VAL A 42 -22.26 1.16 3.60
C VAL A 42 -22.50 0.20 4.78
N LEU A 43 -23.72 0.14 5.31
CA LEU A 43 -24.07 -0.75 6.42
C LEU A 43 -23.97 -2.22 6.02
N ARG A 44 -24.36 -2.58 4.78
CA ARG A 44 -24.19 -3.95 4.26
C ARG A 44 -22.74 -4.39 4.33
N VAL A 45 -21.80 -3.57 3.86
CA VAL A 45 -20.37 -3.91 3.91
C VAL A 45 -19.92 -4.07 5.36
N LYS A 46 -20.25 -3.12 6.24
CA LYS A 46 -19.89 -3.17 7.67
C LYS A 46 -20.38 -4.44 8.37
N LEU A 47 -21.63 -4.85 8.10
CA LEU A 47 -22.19 -6.09 8.63
C LEU A 47 -21.50 -7.32 8.02
N SER A 48 -21.26 -7.33 6.70
CA SER A 48 -20.68 -8.49 6.00
C SER A 48 -19.24 -8.81 6.43
N ILE A 49 -18.49 -7.80 6.89
CA ILE A 49 -17.11 -7.99 7.39
C ILE A 49 -17.05 -8.19 8.90
N GLY A 50 -18.20 -8.26 9.59
CA GLY A 50 -18.25 -8.46 11.04
C GLY A 50 -17.79 -7.26 11.87
N LEU A 51 -17.86 -6.03 11.32
CA LEU A 51 -17.34 -4.83 11.99
C LEU A 51 -18.12 -4.48 13.27
N PHE A 52 -19.40 -4.89 13.37
CA PHE A 52 -20.21 -4.64 14.55
C PHE A 52 -19.90 -5.61 15.68
N GLU A 53 -19.48 -6.84 15.35
CA GLU A 53 -19.06 -7.87 16.30
C GLU A 53 -17.62 -7.62 16.78
N ASN A 54 -16.74 -7.21 15.89
CA ASN A 54 -15.32 -6.94 16.19
C ASN A 54 -14.94 -5.50 15.78
N PRO A 55 -15.39 -4.48 16.55
CA PRO A 55 -15.19 -3.08 16.19
C PRO A 55 -13.80 -2.54 16.53
N LEU A 56 -13.02 -3.28 17.33
CA LEU A 56 -11.70 -2.88 17.82
C LEU A 56 -10.60 -3.72 17.18
N ALA A 57 -9.39 -3.17 17.17
CA ALA A 57 -8.22 -3.88 16.68
C ALA A 57 -7.85 -5.04 17.60
N GLU A 58 -7.41 -6.15 17.01
CA GLU A 58 -6.88 -7.29 17.75
C GLU A 58 -5.37 -7.11 17.95
N GLU A 59 -4.93 -6.87 19.18
CA GLU A 59 -3.52 -6.53 19.49
C GLU A 59 -2.54 -7.68 19.19
N THR A 60 -3.01 -8.92 19.24
CA THR A 60 -2.22 -10.14 18.93
C THR A 60 -1.67 -10.12 17.50
N LEU A 61 -2.41 -9.51 16.55
CA LEU A 61 -2.03 -9.43 15.15
C LEU A 61 -0.86 -8.46 14.89
N ALA A 62 -0.47 -7.65 15.89
CA ALA A 62 0.70 -6.78 15.75
C ALA A 62 1.98 -7.58 15.46
N ALA A 63 2.09 -8.82 15.96
CA ALA A 63 3.23 -9.69 15.70
C ALA A 63 3.33 -10.16 14.22
N GLU A 64 2.22 -10.12 13.47
CA GLU A 64 2.20 -10.49 12.06
C GLU A 64 2.79 -9.39 11.14
N PHE A 65 2.89 -8.16 11.65
CA PHE A 65 3.44 -7.04 10.90
C PHE A 65 4.92 -7.27 10.59
N GLY A 66 5.24 -7.44 9.31
CA GLY A 66 6.62 -7.63 8.85
C GLY A 66 7.24 -8.97 9.25
N SER A 67 6.42 -9.98 9.56
CA SER A 67 6.85 -11.33 9.92
C SER A 67 7.73 -12.00 8.85
N GLU A 68 8.57 -12.96 9.27
CA GLU A 68 9.45 -13.73 8.38
C GLU A 68 8.64 -14.42 7.25
N ALA A 69 7.48 -14.98 7.60
CA ALA A 69 6.59 -15.65 6.64
C ALA A 69 6.13 -14.68 5.53
N HIS A 70 5.72 -13.46 5.87
CA HIS A 70 5.36 -12.44 4.88
C HIS A 70 6.56 -12.01 4.04
N ARG A 71 7.75 -11.91 4.63
CA ARG A 71 8.99 -11.56 3.90
C ARG A 71 9.40 -12.64 2.90
N GLU A 72 9.22 -13.91 3.23
CA GLU A 72 9.50 -15.00 2.28
C GLU A 72 8.55 -14.98 1.08
N VAL A 73 7.26 -14.71 1.29
CA VAL A 73 6.30 -14.50 0.19
C VAL A 73 6.70 -13.29 -0.65
N ALA A 74 7.07 -12.17 -0.02
CA ALA A 74 7.53 -10.98 -0.75
C ALA A 74 8.80 -11.27 -1.56
N ARG A 75 9.76 -12.01 -0.99
CA ARG A 75 10.99 -12.43 -1.67
C ARG A 75 10.71 -13.31 -2.88
N GLU A 76 9.76 -14.23 -2.77
CA GLU A 76 9.30 -15.05 -3.88
C GLU A 76 8.65 -14.21 -4.98
N ALA A 77 7.75 -13.29 -4.61
CA ALA A 77 7.08 -12.39 -5.55
C ALA A 77 8.08 -11.53 -6.33
N VAL A 78 9.11 -10.99 -5.66
CA VAL A 78 10.20 -10.24 -6.30
C VAL A 78 10.96 -11.12 -7.30
N ARG A 79 11.26 -12.37 -6.95
CA ARG A 79 11.94 -13.30 -7.88
C ARG A 79 11.09 -13.59 -9.11
N LYS A 80 9.78 -13.75 -8.94
CA LYS A 80 8.82 -14.06 -10.01
C LYS A 80 8.46 -12.86 -10.88
N SER A 81 8.63 -11.64 -10.39
CA SER A 81 8.33 -10.42 -11.17
C SER A 81 9.43 -10.01 -12.13
N MET A 82 10.65 -10.55 -11.99
CA MET A 82 11.78 -10.22 -12.86
C MET A 82 11.56 -10.70 -14.30
N VAL A 83 11.74 -9.79 -15.27
CA VAL A 83 11.70 -10.12 -16.70
C VAL A 83 13.12 -10.09 -17.27
N LEU A 84 13.57 -11.22 -17.80
CA LEU A 84 14.88 -11.33 -18.44
C LEU A 84 14.82 -10.77 -19.87
N LEU A 85 15.36 -9.57 -20.06
CA LEU A 85 15.37 -8.91 -21.38
C LEU A 85 16.55 -9.34 -22.27
N LYS A 86 17.69 -9.72 -21.67
CA LYS A 86 18.91 -10.12 -22.39
C LYS A 86 19.79 -10.99 -21.51
N ASN A 87 20.36 -12.06 -22.07
CA ASN A 87 21.34 -12.93 -21.42
C ASN A 87 22.44 -13.27 -22.43
N GLY A 88 23.57 -12.55 -22.37
CA GLY A 88 24.64 -12.67 -23.36
C GLY A 88 24.59 -11.60 -24.46
N LYS A 89 25.70 -11.45 -25.20
CA LYS A 89 25.78 -10.52 -26.34
C LYS A 89 25.31 -11.16 -27.65
N THR A 90 25.49 -12.47 -27.75
CA THR A 90 25.07 -13.32 -28.89
C THR A 90 24.06 -14.36 -28.41
N ASN A 91 23.53 -15.16 -29.33
CA ASN A 91 22.52 -16.20 -29.02
C ASN A 91 23.11 -17.45 -28.36
N VAL A 92 24.44 -17.54 -28.22
CA VAL A 92 25.13 -18.70 -27.63
C VAL A 92 25.79 -18.37 -26.28
N ASP A 93 26.01 -17.09 -25.98
CA ASP A 93 26.63 -16.67 -24.73
C ASP A 93 25.59 -16.58 -23.61
N THR A 94 25.92 -17.07 -22.41
CA THR A 94 25.07 -16.88 -21.21
C THR A 94 25.88 -16.23 -20.09
N VAL A 95 25.30 -15.24 -19.42
CA VAL A 95 25.90 -14.53 -18.28
C VAL A 95 25.27 -14.97 -16.96
N ILE A 96 23.95 -15.18 -16.94
CA ILE A 96 23.22 -15.63 -15.76
C ILE A 96 22.78 -17.10 -15.91
N PRO A 97 22.80 -17.89 -14.82
CA PRO A 97 23.09 -17.49 -13.43
C PRO A 97 24.59 -17.25 -13.16
N LEU A 98 24.88 -16.24 -12.33
CA LEU A 98 26.25 -15.94 -11.89
C LEU A 98 26.79 -17.04 -10.98
N GLN A 99 28.08 -17.35 -11.08
CA GLN A 99 28.75 -18.26 -10.16
C GLN A 99 28.84 -17.63 -8.76
N ARG A 100 28.46 -18.39 -7.73
CA ARG A 100 28.51 -17.91 -6.33
C ARG A 100 29.94 -17.87 -5.78
N ASN A 101 30.81 -18.78 -6.24
CA ASN A 101 32.17 -18.93 -5.74
C ASN A 101 33.17 -18.24 -6.67
N VAL A 102 33.33 -16.93 -6.49
CA VAL A 102 34.26 -16.10 -7.27
C VAL A 102 35.15 -15.29 -6.33
N LYS A 103 36.39 -14.99 -6.74
CA LYS A 103 37.37 -14.31 -5.88
C LYS A 103 36.97 -12.87 -5.52
N LYS A 104 36.27 -12.18 -6.42
CA LYS A 104 35.89 -10.77 -6.25
C LYS A 104 34.72 -10.44 -7.17
N ILE A 105 33.75 -9.70 -6.64
CA ILE A 105 32.65 -9.09 -7.39
C ILE A 105 32.63 -7.59 -7.15
N VAL A 106 32.03 -6.85 -8.07
CA VAL A 106 31.76 -5.41 -7.92
C VAL A 106 30.26 -5.21 -8.06
N VAL A 107 29.68 -4.49 -7.11
CA VAL A 107 28.28 -4.04 -7.14
C VAL A 107 28.32 -2.52 -7.31
N ALA A 108 27.67 -2.02 -8.36
CA ALA A 108 27.75 -0.60 -8.74
C ALA A 108 26.39 -0.10 -9.24
N GLY A 109 26.24 1.23 -9.30
CA GLY A 109 25.03 1.91 -9.71
C GLY A 109 24.27 2.51 -8.52
N ALA A 110 23.57 3.61 -8.77
CA ALA A 110 22.99 4.43 -7.71
C ALA A 110 21.87 3.70 -6.92
N HIS A 111 21.22 2.69 -7.52
CA HIS A 111 20.14 1.92 -6.91
C HIS A 111 20.62 0.69 -6.13
N ALA A 112 21.91 0.35 -6.22
CA ALA A 112 22.41 -0.94 -5.72
C ALA A 112 22.37 -1.08 -4.18
N ASN A 113 22.39 0.05 -3.45
CA ASN A 113 22.24 0.08 -2.00
C ASN A 113 21.25 1.19 -1.57
N ASN A 114 20.06 1.19 -2.18
CA ASN A 114 19.03 2.18 -1.89
C ASN A 114 17.66 1.51 -1.74
N MET A 115 17.21 1.32 -0.50
CA MET A 115 15.93 0.66 -0.24
C MET A 115 14.76 1.51 -0.73
N GLY A 116 14.81 2.82 -0.50
CA GLY A 116 13.75 3.74 -0.93
C GLY A 116 13.50 3.68 -2.43
N TRP A 117 14.56 3.62 -3.25
CA TRP A 117 14.42 3.51 -4.69
C TRP A 117 14.01 2.11 -5.17
N GLN A 118 14.40 1.06 -4.45
CA GLN A 118 13.94 -0.31 -4.75
C GLN A 118 12.44 -0.47 -4.46
N CYS A 119 11.91 0.24 -3.45
CA CYS A 119 10.50 0.18 -3.08
C CYS A 119 9.62 1.19 -3.87
N GLY A 120 10.16 2.36 -4.21
CA GLY A 120 9.45 3.39 -4.97
C GLY A 120 8.44 4.21 -4.14
N GLY A 121 7.42 4.74 -4.82
CA GLY A 121 6.34 5.51 -4.19
C GLY A 121 5.49 4.69 -3.22
N PHE A 122 4.68 5.35 -2.40
CA PHE A 122 3.83 4.71 -1.38
C PHE A 122 4.56 3.81 -0.37
N THR A 123 5.88 3.98 -0.22
CA THR A 123 6.68 3.32 0.80
C THR A 123 7.12 4.35 1.84
N LEU A 124 6.58 4.26 3.06
CA LEU A 124 6.71 5.21 4.18
C LEU A 124 6.11 6.61 3.95
N THR A 125 6.33 7.20 2.79
CA THR A 125 5.71 8.46 2.36
C THR A 125 4.95 8.26 1.05
N TRP A 126 4.10 9.22 0.70
CA TRP A 126 3.36 9.19 -0.56
C TRP A 126 4.28 9.10 -1.79
N GLN A 127 5.36 9.89 -1.81
CA GLN A 127 6.34 9.93 -2.91
C GLN A 127 7.50 8.95 -2.74
N GLY A 128 7.50 8.14 -1.68
CA GLY A 128 8.63 7.29 -1.31
C GLY A 128 9.75 8.07 -0.62
N PHE A 129 10.97 7.54 -0.64
CA PHE A 129 12.13 8.18 -0.04
C PHE A 129 13.42 7.76 -0.75
N ASN A 130 14.53 8.42 -0.42
CA ASN A 130 15.87 8.11 -0.89
C ASN A 130 16.72 7.58 0.26
N GLY A 131 17.45 6.49 0.04
CA GLY A 131 18.43 5.91 0.98
C GLY A 131 17.95 4.62 1.62
N THR A 132 18.55 4.28 2.77
CA THR A 132 18.27 3.06 3.55
C THR A 132 17.14 3.24 4.57
N GLY A 133 16.61 4.46 4.74
CA GLY A 133 15.48 4.74 5.63
C GLY A 133 15.85 4.95 7.11
N GLU A 134 17.14 4.93 7.46
CA GLU A 134 17.66 5.18 8.82
C GLU A 134 17.31 6.56 9.39
N ASN A 135 17.11 7.54 8.50
CA ASN A 135 16.82 8.94 8.88
C ASN A 135 15.31 9.25 8.90
N ILE A 136 14.44 8.26 8.68
CA ILE A 136 12.98 8.45 8.74
C ILE A 136 12.55 8.19 10.19
N GLY A 137 12.10 9.23 10.89
CA GLY A 137 11.76 9.17 12.33
C GLY A 137 10.78 8.05 12.71
N ARG A 138 9.91 7.62 11.79
CA ARG A 138 8.99 6.50 11.97
C ARG A 138 9.68 5.13 12.05
N ASN A 139 10.81 4.93 11.35
CA ASN A 139 11.57 3.68 11.39
C ASN A 139 12.36 3.54 12.70
N LYS A 140 12.91 4.63 13.22
CA LYS A 140 13.53 4.66 14.56
C LYS A 140 12.56 4.27 15.66
N ALA A 141 11.30 4.71 15.57
CA ALA A 141 10.26 4.37 16.55
C ALA A 141 9.81 2.91 16.48
N MET A 142 9.92 2.25 15.31
CA MET A 142 9.45 0.88 15.09
C MET A 142 10.55 -0.19 15.12
N GLN A 143 11.82 0.19 15.36
CA GLN A 143 12.98 -0.72 15.42
C GLN A 143 13.06 -1.72 14.26
N LEU A 144 12.59 -1.32 13.07
CA LEU A 144 12.61 -2.19 11.90
C LEU A 144 14.06 -2.43 11.48
N PRO A 145 14.43 -3.67 11.09
CA PRO A 145 15.78 -3.96 10.63
C PRO A 145 16.09 -3.06 9.42
N THR A 146 17.14 -2.25 9.58
CA THR A 146 17.79 -1.46 8.53
C THR A 146 18.68 -2.35 7.70
#